data_AF-A0A8S8YKW3-F1
#
_entry.id   AF-A0A8S8YKW3-F1
#
_cell.length_a   1.000
_cell.length_b   1.000
_cell.length_c   1.000
_cell.angle_alpha   90.00
_cell.angle_beta   90.00
_cell.angle_gamma   90.00
#
_symmetry.space_group_name_H-M   'P 1'
#
loop_
_entity.id
_entity.type
_entity.pdbx_description
1 polymer ?
#
loop_
_entity_poly.entity_id
_entity_poly.type
_entity_poly.pdbx_seq_one_letter_code
_entity_poly.pdbx_strand_id
1 'polypeptide(L)'
;MAQVGDLFAEQHPDGLVLAATASPGHIEAEINEVCERLRIENIHVRPPGDALLAPYATGLEVNDVVVEVPDELRLLANPLQLWLSRIVERLRRLGFYTRQGHVTAGGLQEAKKANFGIHIQR
;
A
#
# COMPACT_ATOMS: atom_id res chain seq x y z
N MET A 1 14.67 1.77 -11.08
CA MET A 1 15.16 2.95 -10.31
C MET A 1 16.54 2.65 -9.73
N ALA A 2 16.65 1.67 -8.83
CA ALA A 2 17.89 1.25 -8.17
C ALA A 2 19.13 1.05 -9.08
N GLN A 3 19.03 0.25 -10.16
CA GLN A 3 20.18 -0.04 -11.04
C GLN A 3 20.79 1.19 -11.72
N VAL A 4 19.98 2.22 -11.99
CA VAL A 4 20.48 3.46 -12.62
C VAL A 4 21.23 4.31 -11.59
N GLY A 5 20.78 4.27 -10.33
CA GLY A 5 21.47 4.92 -9.21
C GLY A 5 22.86 4.35 -8.98
N ASP A 6 22.95 3.01 -8.93
CA ASP A 6 24.21 2.30 -8.78
C ASP A 6 25.20 2.68 -9.91
N LEU A 7 24.73 2.66 -11.16
CA LEU A 7 25.56 3.01 -12.33
C LEU A 7 26.02 4.47 -12.32
N PHE A 8 25.14 5.41 -11.95
CA PHE A 8 25.49 6.83 -11.86
C PHE A 8 26.57 7.05 -10.80
N ALA A 9 26.43 6.39 -9.64
CA ALA A 9 27.34 6.50 -8.53
C ALA A 9 28.73 5.89 -8.81
N GLU A 10 28.81 4.89 -9.68
CA GLU A 10 30.06 4.32 -10.20
C GLU A 10 30.76 5.28 -11.16
N GLN A 11 30.02 5.94 -12.06
CA GLN A 11 30.57 6.83 -13.09
C GLN A 11 30.93 8.22 -12.54
N HIS A 12 30.23 8.67 -11.51
CA HIS A 12 30.38 10.00 -10.92
C HIS A 12 30.45 9.91 -9.38
N PRO A 13 31.65 9.64 -8.81
CA PRO A 13 31.82 9.47 -7.36
C PRO A 13 31.40 10.70 -6.54
N ASP A 14 31.60 11.90 -7.10
CA ASP A 14 31.23 13.20 -6.50
C ASP A 14 29.89 13.73 -7.03
N GLY A 15 29.10 12.90 -7.73
CA GLY A 15 27.82 13.27 -8.30
C GLY A 15 26.75 13.47 -7.22
N LEU A 16 25.91 14.50 -7.39
CA LEU A 16 24.78 14.77 -6.50
C LEU A 16 23.49 14.15 -7.05
N VAL A 17 22.78 13.39 -6.21
CA VAL A 17 21.47 12.82 -6.54
C VAL A 17 20.37 13.60 -5.84
N LEU A 18 19.37 14.04 -6.62
CA LEU A 18 18.13 14.63 -6.11
C LEU A 18 16.96 13.75 -6.52
N ALA A 19 16.18 13.28 -5.54
CA ALA A 19 14.99 12.46 -5.76
C ALA A 19 13.74 13.19 -5.28
N ALA A 20 12.68 13.14 -6.07
CA ALA A 20 11.36 13.65 -5.72
C ALA A 20 10.32 12.54 -5.91
N THR A 21 9.56 12.26 -4.85
CA THR A 21 8.49 11.27 -4.89
C THR A 21 7.35 11.68 -3.97
N ALA A 22 6.12 11.35 -4.37
CA ALA A 22 4.95 11.46 -3.49
C ALA A 22 4.93 10.36 -2.42
N SER A 23 5.64 9.26 -2.64
CA SER A 23 5.83 8.18 -1.67
C SER A 23 7.10 7.38 -2.00
N PRO A 24 8.05 7.24 -1.06
CA PRO A 24 9.25 6.42 -1.28
C PRO A 24 8.99 4.91 -1.10
N GLY A 25 7.80 4.52 -0.63
CA GLY A 25 7.44 3.14 -0.30
C GLY A 25 6.48 3.09 0.89
N HIS A 26 5.97 1.88 1.19
CA HIS A 26 5.10 1.66 2.36
C HIS A 26 5.70 0.71 3.41
N ILE A 27 6.80 0.02 3.07
CA ILE A 27 7.57 -0.83 3.97
C ILE A 27 8.93 -0.16 4.20
N GLU A 28 9.33 -0.07 5.47
CA GLU A 28 10.60 0.55 5.87
C GLU A 28 11.81 -0.06 5.16
N ALA A 29 11.85 -1.39 5.03
CA ALA A 29 12.93 -2.08 4.31
C ALA A 29 13.03 -1.65 2.83
N GLU A 30 11.90 -1.46 2.15
CA GLU A 30 11.89 -1.01 0.75
C GLU A 30 12.36 0.45 0.64
N ILE A 31 11.96 1.29 1.60
CA ILE A 31 12.39 2.70 1.66
C ILE A 31 13.90 2.78 1.87
N ASN A 32 14.43 2.01 2.83
CA ASN A 32 15.85 2.00 3.14
C ASN A 32 16.69 1.50 1.96
N GLU A 33 16.24 0.44 1.26
CA GLU A 33 16.92 -0.05 0.06
C GLU A 33 17.02 1.07 -1.00
N VAL A 34 15.94 1.80 -1.25
CA VAL A 34 15.94 2.89 -2.23
C VAL A 34 16.88 4.02 -1.80
N CYS A 35 16.86 4.40 -0.53
CA CYS A 35 17.74 5.45 -0.01
C CYS A 35 19.23 5.06 -0.10
N GLU A 36 19.58 3.82 0.26
CA GLU A 36 20.95 3.32 0.20
C GLU A 36 21.49 3.32 -1.24
N ARG A 37 20.70 2.79 -2.18
CA ARG A 37 21.11 2.66 -3.59
C ARG A 37 21.20 3.99 -4.32
N LEU A 38 20.44 4.99 -3.87
CA LEU A 38 20.50 6.36 -4.38
C LEU A 38 21.46 7.25 -3.57
N ARG A 39 22.13 6.71 -2.54
CA ARG A 39 22.98 7.46 -1.60
C ARG A 39 22.29 8.70 -1.01
N ILE A 40 21.00 8.56 -0.68
CA ILE A 40 20.21 9.64 -0.09
C ILE A 40 20.56 9.78 1.39
N GLU A 41 21.17 10.90 1.74
CA GLU A 41 21.53 11.22 3.12
C GLU A 41 20.41 11.94 3.88
N ASN A 42 19.59 12.71 3.17
CA ASN A 42 18.57 13.56 3.76
C ASN A 42 17.23 13.41 3.05
N ILE A 43 16.15 13.29 3.83
CA ILE A 43 14.78 13.23 3.33
C ILE A 43 14.00 14.42 3.86
N HIS A 44 13.43 15.21 2.95
CA HIS A 44 12.57 16.34 3.29
C HIS A 44 11.12 16.00 2.97
N VAL A 45 10.29 15.82 4.00
CA VAL A 45 8.87 15.50 3.86
C VAL A 45 8.03 16.75 4.00
N ARG A 46 7.09 16.94 3.07
CA ARG A 46 6.12 18.06 3.08
C ARG A 46 4.71 17.50 3.08
N PRO A 47 4.07 17.34 4.25
CA PRO A 47 2.71 16.84 4.32
C PRO A 47 1.71 17.88 3.78
N PRO A 48 0.48 17.46 3.41
CA PRO A 48 -0.57 18.39 2.96
C PRO A 48 -0.90 19.52 3.94
N GLY A 49 -0.66 19.31 5.24
CA GLY A 49 -0.88 20.29 6.30
C GLY A 49 0.35 21.16 6.64
N ASP A 50 1.40 21.15 5.81
CA ASP A 50 2.59 21.99 6.05
C ASP A 50 2.22 23.48 6.03
N ALA A 51 2.51 24.19 7.13
CA ALA A 51 2.18 25.60 7.30
C ALA A 51 2.80 26.51 6.23
N LEU A 52 3.96 26.12 5.68
CA LEU A 52 4.63 26.87 4.60
C LEU A 52 3.94 26.67 3.24
N LEU A 53 3.21 25.56 3.08
CA LEU A 53 2.47 25.25 1.86
C LEU A 53 1.00 25.67 1.93
N ALA A 54 0.46 25.87 3.14
CA ALA A 54 -0.92 26.27 3.36
C ALA A 54 -1.38 27.49 2.52
N PRO A 55 -0.57 28.56 2.30
CA PRO A 55 -0.96 29.69 1.46
C PRO A 55 -1.10 29.36 -0.03
N TYR A 56 -0.50 28.25 -0.47
CA TYR A 56 -0.46 27.81 -1.87
C TYR A 56 -1.37 26.61 -2.12
N ALA A 57 -1.98 26.04 -1.07
CA ALA A 57 -2.95 24.97 -1.21
C ALA A 57 -4.23 25.51 -1.87
N THR A 58 -4.54 25.04 -3.07
CA THR A 58 -5.84 25.30 -3.69
C THR A 58 -6.92 24.56 -2.92
N GLY A 59 -7.99 25.28 -2.52
CA GLY A 59 -9.15 24.66 -1.90
C GLY A 59 -9.84 23.71 -2.88
N LEU A 60 -9.89 22.43 -2.55
CA LEU A 60 -10.75 21.45 -3.21
C LEU A 60 -12.01 21.31 -2.34
N GLU A 61 -13.15 21.80 -2.82
CA GLU A 61 -14.42 21.50 -2.19
C GLU A 61 -14.86 20.09 -2.60
N VAL A 62 -14.78 19.15 -1.65
CA VAL A 62 -15.29 17.79 -1.83
C VAL A 62 -16.76 17.78 -1.46
N ASN A 63 -17.64 17.51 -2.42
CA ASN A 63 -19.07 17.31 -2.19
C ASN A 63 -19.38 15.81 -2.16
N ASP A 64 -19.30 15.22 -0.97
CA ASP A 64 -19.65 13.81 -0.76
C ASP A 64 -21.17 13.63 -0.78
N VAL A 65 -21.69 13.06 -1.87
CA VAL A 65 -23.11 12.71 -1.97
C VAL A 65 -23.30 11.26 -1.54
N VAL A 66 -23.75 11.08 -0.30
CA VAL A 66 -24.12 9.76 0.21
C VAL A 66 -25.43 9.32 -0.42
N VAL A 67 -25.42 8.15 -1.07
CA VAL A 67 -26.60 7.57 -1.71
C VAL A 67 -27.01 6.31 -0.96
N GLU A 68 -28.29 6.23 -0.60
CA GLU A 68 -28.87 5.03 -0.01
C GLU A 68 -28.90 3.89 -1.03
N VAL A 69 -28.38 2.73 -0.63
CA VAL A 69 -28.41 1.53 -1.46
C VAL A 69 -29.79 0.89 -1.34
N PRO A 70 -30.55 0.68 -2.43
CA PRO A 70 -31.84 0.02 -2.39
C PRO A 70 -31.78 -1.37 -1.75
N ASP A 71 -32.84 -1.76 -1.05
CA ASP A 71 -32.90 -3.04 -0.33
C ASP A 71 -32.81 -4.23 -1.28
N GLU A 72 -33.29 -4.11 -2.51
CA GLU A 72 -33.17 -5.15 -3.54
C GLU A 72 -31.70 -5.46 -3.86
N LEU A 73 -30.86 -4.42 -3.98
CA LEU A 73 -29.42 -4.61 -4.21
C LEU A 73 -28.73 -5.23 -2.99
N ARG A 74 -29.14 -4.84 -1.77
CA ARG A 74 -28.63 -5.46 -0.54
C ARG A 74 -29.00 -6.95 -0.47
N LEU A 75 -30.23 -7.30 -0.84
CA LEU A 75 -30.70 -8.69 -0.91
C LEU A 75 -29.92 -9.50 -1.95
N LEU A 76 -29.68 -8.94 -3.13
CA LEU A 76 -28.90 -9.60 -4.19
C LEU A 76 -27.42 -9.76 -3.81
N ALA A 77 -26.85 -8.85 -3.02
CA ALA A 77 -25.46 -8.93 -2.57
C ALA A 77 -25.25 -9.93 -1.42
N ASN A 78 -26.27 -10.21 -0.61
CA ASN A 78 -26.16 -11.05 0.59
C ASN A 78 -25.58 -12.46 0.30
N PRO A 79 -26.00 -13.20 -0.74
CA PRO A 79 -25.40 -14.50 -1.06
C PRO A 79 -23.89 -14.42 -1.34
N LEU A 80 -23.43 -13.36 -2.01
CA LEU A 80 -22.01 -13.15 -2.31
C LEU A 80 -21.21 -12.86 -1.04
N GLN A 81 -21.77 -12.06 -0.13
CA GLN A 81 -21.15 -11.78 1.17
C GLN A 81 -21.04 -13.04 2.03
N LEU A 82 -22.09 -13.87 2.06
CA LEU A 82 -22.09 -15.14 2.77
C LEU A 82 -21.09 -16.15 2.16
N TRP A 83 -20.98 -16.17 0.84
CA TRP A 83 -20.00 -17.03 0.18
C TRP A 83 -18.57 -16.59 0.49
N LEU A 84 -18.29 -15.28 0.43
CA LEU A 84 -17.00 -14.72 0.80
C LEU A 84 -16.66 -15.02 2.27
N SER A 85 -17.61 -14.85 3.20
CA SER A 85 -17.37 -15.12 4.62
C SER A 85 -17.02 -16.58 4.87
N ARG A 86 -17.73 -17.53 4.25
CA ARG A 86 -17.42 -18.97 4.35
C ARG A 86 -16.02 -19.32 3.84
N ILE A 87 -15.59 -18.72 2.74
CA ILE A 87 -14.22 -18.91 2.22
C ILE A 87 -13.20 -18.39 3.23
N VAL A 88 -13.40 -17.18 3.75
CA VAL A 88 -12.47 -16.58 4.71
C VAL A 88 -12.45 -17.34 6.03
N GLU A 89 -13.57 -17.85 6.51
CA GLU A 89 -13.63 -18.73 7.70
C GLU A 89 -12.82 -20.01 7.50
N ARG A 90 -12.85 -20.60 6.29
CA ARG A 90 -11.99 -21.73 5.97
C ARG A 90 -10.51 -21.33 6.00
N LEU A 91 -10.15 -20.19 5.43
CA LEU A 91 -8.78 -19.67 5.45
C LEU A 91 -8.30 -19.36 6.88
N ARG A 92 -9.17 -18.84 7.74
CA ARG A 92 -8.90 -18.61 9.17
C ARG A 92 -8.61 -19.92 9.89
N ARG A 93 -9.45 -20.95 9.71
CA ARG A 93 -9.25 -22.27 10.32
C ARG A 93 -7.97 -22.96 9.86
N LEU A 94 -7.54 -22.70 8.63
CA LEU A 94 -6.26 -23.21 8.10
C LEU A 94 -5.06 -22.35 8.51
N GLY A 95 -5.27 -21.24 9.22
CA GLY A 95 -4.20 -20.34 9.67
C GLY A 95 -3.67 -19.39 8.59
N PHE A 96 -4.29 -19.33 7.42
CA PHE A 96 -3.85 -18.46 6.32
C PHE A 96 -4.35 -17.02 6.46
N TYR A 97 -5.57 -16.82 6.94
CA TYR A 97 -6.13 -15.48 7.15
C TYR A 97 -6.11 -15.15 8.65
N THR A 98 -5.27 -14.21 9.05
CA THR A 98 -5.03 -13.89 10.48
C THR A 98 -5.70 -12.60 10.95
N ARG A 99 -6.20 -11.76 10.03
CA ARG A 99 -6.86 -10.49 10.38
C ARG A 99 -8.22 -10.70 11.06
N GLN A 100 -8.45 -9.93 12.12
CA GLN A 100 -9.73 -9.88 12.83
C GLN A 100 -10.68 -8.87 12.17
N GLY A 101 -11.99 -9.07 12.35
CA GLY A 101 -13.02 -8.17 11.80
C GLY A 101 -13.39 -8.44 10.34
N HIS A 102 -13.78 -7.37 9.64
CA HIS A 102 -14.28 -7.43 8.26
C HIS A 102 -13.23 -7.99 7.29
N VAL A 103 -13.73 -8.63 6.22
CA VAL A 103 -12.88 -9.13 5.14
C VAL A 103 -12.34 -7.94 4.36
N THR A 104 -11.02 -7.86 4.21
CA THR A 104 -10.36 -6.78 3.46
C THR A 104 -9.54 -7.37 2.31
N ALA A 105 -9.40 -6.61 1.23
CA ALA A 105 -8.56 -7.00 0.11
C ALA A 105 -7.11 -7.27 0.55
N GLY A 106 -6.57 -6.45 1.45
CA GLY A 106 -5.23 -6.64 2.04
C GLY A 106 -5.10 -7.97 2.80
N GLY A 107 -6.09 -8.31 3.65
CA GLY A 107 -6.09 -9.60 4.34
C GLY A 107 -6.16 -10.81 3.40
N LEU A 108 -6.88 -10.70 2.28
CA LEU A 108 -6.93 -11.76 1.27
C LEU A 108 -5.59 -11.91 0.53
N GLN A 109 -4.89 -10.81 0.26
CA GLN A 109 -3.55 -10.86 -0.34
C GLN A 109 -2.52 -11.51 0.59
N GLU A 110 -2.57 -11.22 1.88
CA GLU A 110 -1.74 -11.88 2.90
C GLU A 110 -2.02 -13.39 2.95
N ALA A 111 -3.30 -13.78 3.03
CA ALA A 111 -3.70 -15.18 3.04
C ALA A 111 -3.26 -15.93 1.78
N LYS A 112 -3.32 -15.27 0.62
CA LYS A 112 -2.77 -15.79 -0.63
C LYS A 112 -1.27 -16.09 -0.48
N LYS A 113 -0.46 -15.11 -0.04
CA LYS A 113 1.00 -15.29 0.15
C LYS A 113 1.31 -16.43 1.12
N ALA A 114 0.60 -16.50 2.26
CA ALA A 114 0.77 -17.56 3.25
C ALA A 114 0.46 -18.96 2.70
N ASN A 115 -0.60 -19.09 1.89
CA ASN A 115 -0.97 -20.36 1.26
C ASN A 115 0.07 -20.82 0.20
N PHE A 116 0.57 -19.90 -0.63
CA PHE A 116 1.61 -20.23 -1.62
C PHE A 116 2.96 -20.59 -0.97
N GLY A 117 3.30 -19.99 0.17
CA GLY A 117 4.55 -20.32 0.90
C GLY A 117 4.66 -21.78 1.34
N ILE A 118 3.53 -22.45 1.64
CA ILE A 118 3.52 -23.86 2.05
C ILE A 118 3.67 -24.81 0.84
N HIS A 119 3.20 -24.41 -0.35
CA HIS A 119 3.25 -25.27 -1.55
C HIS A 119 4.61 -25.24 -2.27
N ILE A 120 5.49 -24.29 -1.96
CA ILE A 120 6.85 -24.20 -2.52
C ILE A 120 7.87 -24.97 -1.64
N GLN A 121 7.51 -25.31 -0.40
CA GLN A 121 8.35 -26.06 0.54
C GLN A 121 8.03 -27.57 0.63
N ARG A 122 7.33 -28.13 -0.37
CA ARG A 122 7.06 -29.57 -0.50
C ARG A 122 7.51 -30.12 -1.84
#